data_AF-A0A819XSJ8-F1
#
_entry.id   AF-A0A819XSJ8-F1
#
_cell.length_a   1.000
_cell.length_b   1.000
_cell.length_c   1.000
_cell.angle_alpha   90.00
_cell.angle_beta   90.00
_cell.angle_gamma   90.00
#
_symmetry.space_group_name_H-M   'P 1'
#
loop_
_entity.id
_entity.type
_entity.pdbx_description
1 polymer ?
#
loop_
_entity_poly.entity_id
_entity_poly.type
_entity_poly.pdbx_seq_one_letter_code
_entity_poly.pdbx_strand_id
1 'polypeptide(L)'
;FVSNVHHASGKVKNFQELLANLFQPLFDATINPESHPDLFRFMRYFTGFDSVDDESKPERSIITSNIVYPDQWNTNENPPYTYYSFYMYANILALNQLRRSRGLNTYQFRPHCGEAGDVSHLTTAYILAENISHGLVLRESSVLQYLYYLCQIGIAMSPLSNNSLFLNYNQSPFLEYFQRGLCVSLSTDDPLQFHFTQEPLMEEYSIAAQIWKLSSIDMCEIARNSVLMSGYPDEVKKAWLGLHYKEPGVAGNDIRRSNVPNLRIGYRYEVLCEELHLIKLAYHSRQEKNTAVHSF
;
A
#
# COMPACT_ATOMS: atom_id res chain seq x y z
N PHE A 1 -14.68 1.71 5.28
CA PHE A 1 -15.05 3.14 5.29
C PHE A 1 -16.57 3.31 5.22
N VAL A 2 -17.30 2.96 6.27
CA VAL A 2 -18.78 2.93 6.26
C VAL A 2 -19.40 3.77 7.39
N SER A 3 -18.75 4.89 7.76
CA SER A 3 -19.20 5.79 8.83
C SER A 3 -20.64 6.27 8.62
N ASN A 4 -21.03 6.55 7.38
CA ASN A 4 -22.41 6.92 7.05
C ASN A 4 -23.43 5.86 7.47
N VAL A 5 -23.12 4.57 7.29
CA VAL A 5 -24.00 3.45 7.69
C VAL A 5 -24.12 3.36 9.21
N HIS A 6 -23.00 3.50 9.92
CA HIS A 6 -23.01 3.50 11.39
C HIS A 6 -23.72 4.72 11.97
N HIS A 7 -23.55 5.89 11.35
CA HIS A 7 -24.24 7.11 11.74
C HIS A 7 -25.75 7.01 11.49
N ALA A 8 -26.15 6.59 10.29
CA ALA A 8 -27.57 6.42 9.92
C ALA A 8 -28.29 5.38 10.78
N SER A 9 -27.57 4.35 11.25
CA SER A 9 -28.11 3.35 12.20
C SER A 9 -28.08 3.80 13.67
N GLY A 10 -27.61 5.02 13.96
CA GLY A 10 -27.53 5.57 15.32
C GLY A 10 -26.47 4.91 16.21
N LYS A 11 -25.53 4.14 15.64
CA LYS A 11 -24.46 3.46 16.39
C LYS A 11 -23.30 4.39 16.74
N VAL A 12 -23.11 5.45 15.97
CA VAL A 12 -22.13 6.52 16.23
C VAL A 12 -22.78 7.87 15.95
N LYS A 13 -22.38 8.90 16.69
CA LYS A 13 -22.92 10.28 16.56
C LYS A 13 -22.15 11.13 15.57
N ASN A 14 -20.88 10.81 15.35
CA ASN A 14 -19.99 11.52 14.44
C ASN A 14 -18.81 10.62 14.05
N PHE A 15 -17.97 11.11 13.15
CA PHE A 15 -16.80 10.37 12.70
C PHE A 15 -15.75 10.15 13.81
N GLN A 16 -15.62 11.08 14.76
CA GLN A 16 -14.70 10.94 15.89
C GLN A 16 -15.01 9.71 16.75
N GLU A 17 -16.29 9.40 16.97
CA GLU A 17 -16.69 8.22 17.75
C GLU A 17 -16.31 6.91 17.04
N LEU A 18 -16.39 6.88 15.70
CA LEU A 18 -15.89 5.75 14.92
C LEU A 18 -14.38 5.57 15.09
N LEU A 19 -13.60 6.65 14.99
CA LEU A 19 -12.15 6.63 15.21
C LEU A 19 -11.81 6.18 16.64
N ALA A 20 -12.54 6.70 17.64
CA ALA A 20 -12.35 6.32 19.03
C ALA A 20 -12.62 4.84 19.27
N ASN A 21 -13.70 4.28 18.69
CA ASN A 21 -14.03 2.86 18.80
C ASN A 21 -12.93 1.96 18.22
N LEU A 22 -12.19 2.43 17.21
CA LEU A 22 -11.07 1.68 16.63
C LEU A 22 -9.78 1.86 17.44
N PHE A 23 -9.39 3.11 17.72
CA PHE A 23 -8.04 3.41 18.21
C PHE A 23 -7.94 3.48 19.74
N GLN A 24 -8.99 3.91 20.45
CA GLN A 24 -8.94 4.03 21.91
C GLN A 24 -8.58 2.70 22.60
N PRO A 25 -9.21 1.55 22.24
CA PRO A 25 -8.84 0.27 22.85
C PRO A 25 -7.38 -0.12 22.58
N LEU A 26 -6.84 0.26 21.42
CA LEU A 26 -5.45 -0.02 21.05
C LEU A 26 -4.46 0.85 21.85
N PHE A 27 -4.81 2.11 22.09
CA PHE A 27 -4.07 2.99 22.99
C PHE A 27 -4.10 2.46 24.42
N ASP A 28 -5.29 2.11 24.93
CA ASP A 28 -5.46 1.60 26.30
C ASP A 28 -4.70 0.29 26.51
N ALA A 29 -4.79 -0.66 25.58
CA ALA A 29 -4.03 -1.91 25.62
C ALA A 29 -2.51 -1.68 25.50
N THR A 30 -2.09 -0.62 24.79
CA THR A 30 -0.69 -0.24 24.70
C THR A 30 -0.21 0.40 26.01
N ILE A 31 -1.01 1.28 26.64
CA ILE A 31 -0.69 1.98 27.89
C ILE A 31 -0.70 1.02 29.08
N ASN A 32 -1.76 0.24 29.21
CA ASN A 32 -1.93 -0.74 30.27
C ASN A 32 -2.33 -2.10 29.68
N PRO A 33 -1.35 -2.98 29.38
CA PRO A 33 -1.61 -4.32 28.86
C PRO A 33 -2.58 -5.16 29.70
N GLU A 34 -2.63 -4.94 31.02
CA GLU A 34 -3.51 -5.68 31.93
C GLU A 34 -4.99 -5.27 31.80
N SER A 35 -5.27 -4.07 31.28
CA SER A 35 -6.64 -3.62 31.04
C SER A 35 -7.31 -4.37 29.88
N HIS A 36 -6.51 -4.86 28.93
CA HIS A 36 -6.97 -5.55 27.73
C HIS A 36 -6.00 -6.68 27.33
N PRO A 37 -5.86 -7.75 28.15
CA PRO A 37 -4.78 -8.73 27.99
C PRO A 37 -4.87 -9.52 26.67
N ASP A 38 -6.07 -9.88 26.24
CA ASP A 38 -6.26 -10.63 24.99
C ASP A 38 -6.01 -9.76 23.76
N LEU A 39 -6.49 -8.51 23.78
CA LEU A 39 -6.19 -7.54 22.73
C LEU A 39 -4.70 -7.28 22.64
N PHE A 40 -4.01 -7.09 23.76
CA PHE A 40 -2.57 -6.88 23.77
C PHE A 40 -1.79 -8.08 23.20
N ARG A 41 -2.23 -9.32 23.48
CA ARG A 41 -1.65 -10.53 22.86
C ARG A 41 -1.89 -10.55 21.35
N PHE A 42 -3.13 -10.30 20.91
CA PHE A 42 -3.48 -10.22 19.49
C PHE A 42 -2.65 -9.15 18.75
N MET A 43 -2.49 -7.98 19.37
CA MET A 43 -1.73 -6.85 18.85
C MET A 43 -0.26 -7.15 18.56
N ARG A 44 0.31 -8.24 19.09
CA ARG A 44 1.66 -8.71 18.74
C ARG A 44 1.73 -9.39 17.37
N TYR A 45 0.62 -9.95 16.92
CA TYR A 45 0.48 -10.60 15.60
C TYR A 45 -0.09 -9.65 14.54
N PHE A 46 -0.75 -8.58 14.98
CA PHE A 46 -1.25 -7.55 14.09
C PHE A 46 -0.08 -6.80 13.41
N THR A 47 -0.16 -6.61 12.08
CA THR A 47 0.95 -6.03 11.30
C THR A 47 0.59 -4.74 10.58
N GLY A 48 -0.70 -4.46 10.36
CA GLY A 48 -1.10 -3.23 9.70
C GLY A 48 -2.61 -3.09 9.54
N PHE A 49 -3.02 -1.88 9.23
CA PHE A 49 -4.39 -1.49 8.98
C PHE A 49 -4.64 -1.43 7.48
N ASP A 50 -5.76 -2.00 7.08
CA ASP A 50 -6.27 -1.91 5.72
C ASP A 50 -7.67 -1.29 5.80
N SER A 51 -7.97 -0.43 4.83
CA SER A 51 -9.27 0.21 4.70
C SER A 51 -9.95 -0.21 3.42
N VAL A 52 -11.20 -0.64 3.55
CA VAL A 52 -12.04 -1.15 2.46
C VAL A 52 -13.39 -0.44 2.40
N ASP A 53 -13.91 -0.25 1.19
CA ASP A 53 -15.33 -0.12 0.79
C ASP A 53 -15.33 -0.07 -0.76
N ASP A 54 -16.49 -0.04 -1.39
CA ASP A 54 -16.63 0.20 -2.83
C ASP A 54 -16.12 1.60 -3.22
N GLU A 55 -14.90 1.66 -3.77
CA GLU A 55 -14.20 2.88 -4.19
C GLU A 55 -14.90 3.60 -5.36
N SER A 56 -15.80 2.94 -6.09
CA SER A 56 -16.53 3.54 -7.22
C SER A 56 -17.63 4.50 -6.79
N LYS A 57 -18.04 4.47 -5.51
CA LYS A 57 -19.08 5.34 -4.97
C LYS A 57 -18.67 6.80 -5.14
N PRO A 58 -19.55 7.65 -5.72
CA PRO A 58 -19.25 9.07 -5.86
C PRO A 58 -18.98 9.73 -4.52
N GLU A 59 -17.87 10.46 -4.44
CA GLU A 59 -17.50 11.25 -3.27
C GLU A 59 -17.30 12.72 -3.64
N ARG A 60 -17.47 13.62 -2.67
CA ARG A 60 -17.13 15.03 -2.86
C ARG A 60 -15.62 15.19 -2.70
N SER A 61 -14.91 15.36 -3.83
CA SER A 61 -13.45 15.55 -3.90
C SER A 61 -13.00 16.94 -3.38
N ILE A 62 -13.36 17.30 -2.16
CA ILE A 62 -13.13 18.66 -1.66
C ILE A 62 -12.52 18.62 -0.25
N ILE A 63 -11.19 18.49 -0.20
CA ILE A 63 -10.39 19.01 0.91
C ILE A 63 -10.23 20.51 0.66
N THR A 64 -11.22 21.28 1.06
CA THR A 64 -11.09 22.74 1.11
C THR A 64 -10.59 23.18 2.48
N SER A 65 -10.18 24.43 2.58
CA SER A 65 -9.86 25.10 3.86
C SER A 65 -10.98 25.03 4.91
N ASN A 66 -12.21 24.69 4.50
CA ASN A 66 -13.40 24.69 5.35
C ASN A 66 -13.83 23.27 5.76
N ILE A 67 -12.96 22.27 5.63
CA ILE A 67 -13.28 20.90 6.05
C ILE A 67 -13.43 20.83 7.58
N VAL A 68 -14.47 20.16 8.05
CA VAL A 68 -14.79 20.06 9.49
C VAL A 68 -13.94 18.99 10.18
N TYR A 69 -13.78 19.09 11.49
CA TYR A 69 -13.11 18.07 12.31
C TYR A 69 -13.99 16.82 12.51
N PRO A 70 -13.42 15.66 12.89
CA PRO A 70 -14.15 14.40 12.99
C PRO A 70 -15.31 14.44 13.99
N ASP A 71 -15.19 15.23 15.05
CA ASP A 71 -16.22 15.42 16.08
C ASP A 71 -17.41 16.26 15.57
N GLN A 72 -17.16 17.06 14.53
CA GLN A 72 -18.14 17.88 13.83
C GLN A 72 -18.71 17.19 12.59
N TRP A 73 -18.12 16.09 12.12
CA TRP A 73 -18.66 15.30 11.02
C TRP A 73 -19.80 14.40 11.49
N ASN A 74 -21.00 14.97 11.58
CA ASN A 74 -22.24 14.33 12.06
C ASN A 74 -23.32 14.23 10.97
N THR A 75 -22.91 14.22 9.70
CA THR A 75 -23.83 14.09 8.58
C THR A 75 -23.97 12.61 8.16
N ASN A 76 -25.03 12.30 7.42
CA ASN A 76 -25.20 10.98 6.78
C ASN A 76 -24.35 10.81 5.51
N GLU A 77 -23.54 11.80 5.16
CA GLU A 77 -22.59 11.69 4.06
C GLU A 77 -21.34 10.96 4.54
N ASN A 78 -20.85 10.03 3.73
CA ASN A 78 -19.61 9.34 4.06
C ASN A 78 -18.44 10.32 3.90
N PRO A 79 -17.50 10.40 4.86
CA PRO A 79 -16.30 11.19 4.66
C PRO A 79 -15.56 10.76 3.37
N PRO A 80 -14.93 11.70 2.64
CA PRO A 80 -14.13 11.35 1.46
C PRO A 80 -12.98 10.41 1.80
N TYR A 81 -12.53 9.61 0.84
CA TYR A 81 -11.42 8.66 0.98
C TYR A 81 -10.19 9.30 1.62
N THR A 82 -9.81 10.50 1.16
CA THR A 82 -8.64 11.20 1.68
C THR A 82 -8.81 11.60 3.15
N TYR A 83 -10.02 12.02 3.53
CA TYR A 83 -10.31 12.41 4.91
C TYR A 83 -10.19 11.20 5.85
N TYR A 84 -10.78 10.07 5.47
CA TYR A 84 -10.60 8.82 6.20
C TYR A 84 -9.13 8.43 6.32
N SER A 85 -8.43 8.38 5.20
CA SER A 85 -7.04 7.95 5.14
C SER A 85 -6.14 8.84 6.00
N PHE A 86 -6.37 10.15 5.99
CA PHE A 86 -5.64 11.09 6.84
C PHE A 86 -5.83 10.79 8.34
N TYR A 87 -7.07 10.65 8.82
CA TYR A 87 -7.32 10.40 10.24
C TYR A 87 -6.92 8.98 10.67
N MET A 88 -7.03 8.00 9.78
CA MET A 88 -6.47 6.67 10.00
C MET A 88 -4.95 6.76 10.16
N TYR A 89 -4.25 7.36 9.20
CA TYR A 89 -2.81 7.56 9.25
C TYR A 89 -2.36 8.31 10.51
N ALA A 90 -3.02 9.43 10.85
CA ALA A 90 -2.65 10.24 12.01
C ALA A 90 -2.74 9.45 13.33
N ASN A 91 -3.80 8.65 13.51
CA ASN A 91 -3.95 7.81 14.68
C ASN A 91 -2.97 6.64 14.69
N ILE A 92 -2.72 6.00 13.53
CA ILE A 92 -1.70 4.94 13.38
C ILE A 92 -0.33 5.49 13.73
N LEU A 93 0.03 6.68 13.26
CA LEU A 93 1.29 7.35 13.53
C LEU A 93 1.47 7.59 15.04
N ALA A 94 0.47 8.20 15.69
CA ALA A 94 0.51 8.47 17.13
C ALA A 94 0.61 7.17 17.96
N LEU A 95 -0.16 6.14 17.58
CA LEU A 95 -0.09 4.82 18.21
C LEU A 95 1.28 4.19 18.03
N ASN A 96 1.84 4.23 16.82
CA ASN A 96 3.17 3.70 16.51
C ASN A 96 4.28 4.41 17.28
N GLN A 97 4.19 5.73 17.48
CA GLN A 97 5.15 6.47 18.30
C GLN A 97 5.11 5.99 19.75
N LEU A 98 3.93 5.81 20.34
CA LEU A 98 3.76 5.26 21.68
C LEU A 98 4.25 3.82 21.79
N ARG A 99 3.92 2.97 20.81
CA ARG A 99 4.35 1.57 20.80
C ARG A 99 5.87 1.46 20.70
N ARG A 100 6.48 2.27 19.83
CA ARG A 100 7.94 2.33 19.66
C ARG A 100 8.66 2.81 20.91
N SER A 101 8.13 3.82 21.62
CA SER A 101 8.73 4.29 22.89
C SER A 101 8.70 3.23 23.99
N ARG A 102 7.87 2.20 23.83
CA ARG A 102 7.76 1.04 24.73
C ARG A 102 8.43 -0.24 24.20
N GLY A 103 9.13 -0.17 23.07
CA GLY A 103 9.78 -1.34 22.46
C GLY A 103 8.78 -2.39 21.92
N LEU A 104 7.56 -1.98 21.55
CA LEU A 104 6.54 -2.84 20.98
C LEU A 104 6.55 -2.77 19.44
N ASN A 105 5.96 -3.79 18.79
CA ASN A 105 5.79 -3.80 17.34
C ASN A 105 4.88 -2.65 16.86
N THR A 106 5.12 -2.16 15.65
CA THR A 106 4.34 -1.09 15.01
C THR A 106 3.52 -1.63 13.84
N TYR A 107 2.62 -0.80 13.31
CA TYR A 107 1.65 -1.18 12.29
C TYR A 107 1.83 -0.33 11.03
N GLN A 108 1.74 -0.97 9.87
CA GLN A 108 1.72 -0.28 8.57
C GLN A 108 0.30 0.13 8.19
N PHE A 109 0.14 1.21 7.45
CA PHE A 109 -1.10 1.56 6.77
C PHE A 109 -1.03 1.09 5.31
N ARG A 110 -1.94 0.18 4.94
CA ARG A 110 -1.92 -0.57 3.68
C ARG A 110 -3.33 -0.66 3.09
N PRO A 111 -3.88 0.46 2.60
CA PRO A 111 -5.28 0.53 2.20
C PRO A 111 -5.53 -0.15 0.85
N HIS A 112 -6.76 -0.63 0.64
CA HIS A 112 -7.31 -0.76 -0.71
C HIS A 112 -7.37 0.63 -1.34
N CYS A 113 -6.77 0.75 -2.54
CA CYS A 113 -6.61 2.03 -3.18
C CYS A 113 -6.46 1.91 -4.70
N GLY A 114 -7.30 2.64 -5.42
CA GLY A 114 -7.28 2.71 -6.86
C GLY A 114 -7.74 1.41 -7.53
N GLU A 115 -8.58 0.61 -6.88
CA GLU A 115 -9.32 -0.43 -7.61
C GLU A 115 -10.33 0.21 -8.58
N ALA A 116 -11.03 1.22 -8.09
CA ALA A 116 -11.93 2.09 -8.81
C ALA A 116 -11.81 3.51 -8.23
N GLY A 117 -12.78 4.38 -8.49
CA GLY A 117 -12.82 5.70 -7.86
C GLY A 117 -11.89 6.73 -8.50
N ASP A 118 -11.57 7.78 -7.73
CA ASP A 118 -10.84 8.95 -8.21
C ASP A 118 -9.32 8.79 -8.04
N VAL A 119 -8.55 9.29 -9.00
CA VAL A 119 -7.07 9.24 -9.01
C VAL A 119 -6.45 9.90 -7.76
N SER A 120 -7.16 10.81 -7.08
CA SER A 120 -6.73 11.43 -5.82
C SER A 120 -6.59 10.43 -4.66
N HIS A 121 -7.26 9.27 -4.72
CA HIS A 121 -7.07 8.19 -3.73
C HIS A 121 -5.61 7.72 -3.73
N LEU A 122 -5.07 7.47 -4.93
CA LEU A 122 -3.68 7.06 -5.14
C LEU A 122 -2.67 8.15 -4.76
N THR A 123 -3.06 9.42 -4.93
CA THR A 123 -2.22 10.55 -4.47
C THR A 123 -2.17 10.59 -2.95
N THR A 124 -3.28 10.32 -2.28
CA THR A 124 -3.35 10.22 -0.82
C THR A 124 -2.51 9.05 -0.31
N ALA A 125 -2.71 7.87 -0.89
CA ALA A 125 -1.96 6.68 -0.48
C ALA A 125 -0.46 6.83 -0.73
N TYR A 126 -0.04 7.49 -1.83
CA TYR A 126 1.36 7.83 -2.08
C TYR A 126 2.01 8.61 -0.93
N ILE A 127 1.25 9.51 -0.30
CA ILE A 127 1.76 10.36 0.79
C ILE A 127 1.72 9.63 2.14
N LEU A 128 0.70 8.79 2.37
CA LEU A 128 0.37 8.30 3.72
C LEU A 128 0.62 6.80 3.95
N ALA A 129 0.61 5.97 2.91
CA ALA A 129 0.61 4.52 3.03
C ALA A 129 1.97 3.90 2.69
N GLU A 130 2.29 2.77 3.32
CA GLU A 130 3.51 2.00 3.02
C GLU A 130 3.36 1.12 1.76
N ASN A 131 2.15 0.67 1.45
CA ASN A 131 1.80 -0.03 0.21
C ASN A 131 0.28 0.04 0.01
N ILE A 132 -0.20 -0.38 -1.17
CA ILE A 132 -1.61 -0.39 -1.52
C ILE A 132 -2.05 -1.76 -2.05
N SER A 133 -3.35 -2.03 -1.94
CA SER A 133 -4.02 -3.12 -2.66
C SER A 133 -4.71 -2.57 -3.92
N HIS A 134 -4.73 -3.37 -5.00
CA HIS A 134 -5.29 -3.09 -6.34
C HIS A 134 -4.47 -2.15 -7.24
N GLY A 135 -4.57 -0.83 -7.07
CA GLY A 135 -3.82 0.14 -7.89
C GLY A 135 -4.13 0.13 -9.39
N LEU A 136 -5.30 -0.35 -9.82
CA LEU A 136 -5.71 -0.41 -11.24
C LEU A 136 -5.79 0.98 -11.90
N VAL A 137 -6.38 1.95 -11.20
CA VAL A 137 -6.59 3.33 -11.66
C VAL A 137 -5.26 4.08 -11.81
N LEU A 138 -4.17 3.57 -11.26
CA LEU A 138 -2.83 4.15 -11.41
C LEU A 138 -2.44 4.25 -12.90
N ARG A 139 -3.03 3.40 -13.77
CA ARG A 139 -2.83 3.40 -15.23
C ARG A 139 -3.21 4.74 -15.89
N GLU A 140 -4.07 5.52 -15.24
CA GLU A 140 -4.59 6.79 -15.75
C GLU A 140 -3.65 7.97 -15.49
N SER A 141 -2.65 7.80 -14.61
CA SER A 141 -1.70 8.86 -14.25
C SER A 141 -0.25 8.39 -14.40
N SER A 142 0.39 8.79 -15.50
CA SER A 142 1.81 8.51 -15.73
C SER A 142 2.71 9.13 -14.65
N VAL A 143 2.32 10.28 -14.11
CA VAL A 143 3.06 10.97 -13.04
C VAL A 143 3.03 10.15 -11.76
N LEU A 144 1.85 9.68 -11.33
CA LEU A 144 1.75 8.86 -10.13
C LEU A 144 2.44 7.51 -10.33
N GLN A 145 2.28 6.84 -11.48
CA GLN A 145 3.03 5.60 -11.77
C GLN A 145 4.54 5.80 -11.59
N TYR A 146 5.07 6.90 -12.12
CA TYR A 146 6.48 7.20 -12.01
C TYR A 146 6.90 7.49 -10.56
N LEU A 147 6.08 8.19 -9.78
CA LEU A 147 6.33 8.41 -8.35
C LEU A 147 6.31 7.11 -7.53
N TYR A 148 5.33 6.23 -7.78
CA TYR A 148 5.25 4.91 -7.15
C TYR A 148 6.47 4.05 -7.51
N TYR A 149 6.93 4.14 -8.76
CA TYR A 149 8.17 3.51 -9.21
C TYR A 149 9.40 4.08 -8.48
N LEU A 150 9.60 5.40 -8.47
CA LEU A 150 10.78 6.02 -7.86
C LEU A 150 10.85 5.75 -6.35
N CYS A 151 9.71 5.77 -5.66
CA CYS A 151 9.61 5.50 -4.23
C CYS A 151 9.49 4.00 -3.91
N GLN A 152 9.41 3.14 -4.93
CA GLN A 152 9.25 1.69 -4.79
C GLN A 152 8.09 1.30 -3.84
N ILE A 153 6.96 2.02 -3.94
CA ILE A 153 5.75 1.73 -3.15
C ILE A 153 5.16 0.40 -3.63
N GLY A 154 4.86 -0.49 -2.68
CA GLY A 154 4.31 -1.81 -2.96
C GLY A 154 2.87 -1.75 -3.47
N ILE A 155 2.55 -2.59 -4.46
CA ILE A 155 1.19 -2.73 -5.00
C ILE A 155 0.84 -4.22 -5.04
N ALA A 156 -0.08 -4.65 -4.16
CA ALA A 156 -0.62 -5.99 -4.17
C ALA A 156 -1.85 -6.04 -5.08
N MET A 157 -1.75 -6.77 -6.19
CA MET A 157 -2.80 -6.83 -7.22
C MET A 157 -3.42 -8.22 -7.27
N SER A 158 -4.73 -8.28 -7.51
CA SER A 158 -5.48 -9.55 -7.59
C SER A 158 -6.17 -9.68 -8.96
N PRO A 159 -5.43 -9.98 -10.04
CA PRO A 159 -5.94 -9.96 -11.41
C PRO A 159 -7.20 -10.81 -11.66
N LEU A 160 -7.36 -11.98 -11.01
CA LEU A 160 -8.55 -12.82 -11.13
C LEU A 160 -9.78 -12.17 -10.50
N SER A 161 -9.64 -11.60 -9.31
CA SER A 161 -10.71 -10.81 -8.68
C SER A 161 -11.10 -9.64 -9.59
N ASN A 162 -10.10 -8.87 -10.02
CA ASN A 162 -10.35 -7.72 -10.88
C ASN A 162 -10.99 -8.13 -12.22
N ASN A 163 -10.64 -9.31 -12.75
CA ASN A 163 -11.26 -9.91 -13.93
C ASN A 163 -12.75 -10.18 -13.77
N SER A 164 -13.16 -10.63 -12.59
CA SER A 164 -14.55 -10.94 -12.31
C SER A 164 -15.42 -9.69 -12.09
N LEU A 165 -14.82 -8.57 -11.70
CA LEU A 165 -15.57 -7.40 -11.21
C LEU A 165 -15.41 -6.11 -12.04
N PHE A 166 -14.21 -5.79 -12.53
CA PHE A 166 -13.90 -4.43 -12.99
C PHE A 166 -13.36 -4.34 -14.42
N LEU A 167 -12.49 -5.27 -14.85
CA LEU A 167 -11.84 -5.22 -16.16
C LEU A 167 -11.45 -6.60 -16.64
N ASN A 168 -11.40 -6.85 -17.94
CA ASN A 168 -10.94 -8.15 -18.43
C ASN A 168 -9.47 -8.42 -18.04
N TYR A 169 -9.12 -9.68 -17.79
CA TYR A 169 -7.78 -10.09 -17.33
C TYR A 169 -6.65 -9.55 -18.22
N ASN A 170 -6.83 -9.60 -19.54
CA ASN A 170 -5.86 -9.12 -20.52
C ASN A 170 -5.68 -7.59 -20.50
N GLN A 171 -6.61 -6.86 -19.89
CA GLN A 171 -6.53 -5.41 -19.73
C GLN A 171 -5.92 -5.01 -18.38
N SER A 172 -5.59 -5.97 -17.52
CA SER A 172 -4.91 -5.71 -16.25
C SER A 172 -3.57 -5.01 -16.47
N PRO A 173 -3.28 -3.90 -15.76
CA PRO A 173 -2.03 -3.18 -15.90
C PRO A 173 -0.86 -3.88 -15.17
N PHE A 174 -1.09 -5.01 -14.51
CA PHE A 174 -0.07 -5.72 -13.72
C PHE A 174 1.22 -5.96 -14.52
N LEU A 175 1.11 -6.54 -15.73
CA LEU A 175 2.29 -6.86 -16.54
C LEU A 175 3.06 -5.58 -16.93
N GLU A 176 2.34 -4.52 -17.27
CA GLU A 176 2.93 -3.23 -17.63
C GLU A 176 3.67 -2.61 -16.44
N TYR A 177 3.08 -2.65 -15.24
CA TYR A 177 3.73 -2.18 -14.01
C TYR A 177 4.96 -3.01 -13.66
N PHE A 178 4.87 -4.33 -13.77
CA PHE A 178 5.99 -5.22 -13.54
C PHE A 178 7.13 -4.96 -14.54
N GLN A 179 6.83 -4.77 -15.83
CA GLN A 179 7.83 -4.45 -16.85
C GLN A 179 8.51 -3.12 -16.57
N ARG A 180 7.76 -2.10 -16.16
CA ARG A 180 8.29 -0.78 -15.73
C ARG A 180 9.11 -0.83 -14.44
N GLY A 181 9.04 -1.92 -13.68
CA GLY A 181 9.81 -2.10 -12.45
C GLY A 181 9.15 -1.50 -11.21
N LEU A 182 7.83 -1.29 -11.24
CA LEU A 182 7.08 -1.01 -10.02
C LEU A 182 7.15 -2.24 -9.10
N CYS A 183 7.08 -2.00 -7.79
CA CYS A 183 7.12 -3.05 -6.77
C CYS A 183 5.73 -3.72 -6.68
N VAL A 184 5.41 -4.56 -7.65
CA VAL A 184 4.13 -5.30 -7.70
C VAL A 184 4.25 -6.71 -7.15
N SER A 185 3.15 -7.21 -6.57
CA SER A 185 2.97 -8.61 -6.20
C SER A 185 1.58 -9.12 -6.56
N LEU A 186 1.44 -10.44 -6.74
CA LEU A 186 0.13 -11.09 -6.92
C LEU A 186 -0.48 -11.46 -5.58
N SER A 187 -1.77 -11.21 -5.44
CA SER A 187 -2.64 -11.55 -4.31
C SER A 187 -3.94 -12.19 -4.80
N THR A 188 -4.73 -12.75 -3.88
CA THR A 188 -5.93 -13.52 -4.20
C THR A 188 -7.24 -12.77 -3.97
N ASP A 189 -7.21 -11.68 -3.20
CA ASP A 189 -8.41 -10.98 -2.73
C ASP A 189 -9.35 -11.91 -1.93
N ASP A 190 -10.44 -12.39 -2.55
CA ASP A 190 -11.37 -13.39 -2.01
C ASP A 190 -11.20 -14.78 -2.67
N PRO A 191 -10.27 -15.64 -2.18
CA PRO A 191 -10.09 -16.99 -2.68
C PRO A 191 -11.36 -17.81 -2.85
N LEU A 192 -12.29 -17.72 -1.89
CA LEU A 192 -13.53 -18.48 -1.90
C LEU A 192 -14.45 -18.12 -3.08
N GLN A 193 -14.36 -16.88 -3.56
CA GLN A 193 -15.22 -16.37 -4.61
C GLN A 193 -14.61 -16.54 -6.00
N PHE A 194 -13.29 -16.33 -6.14
CA PHE A 194 -12.65 -16.18 -7.44
C PHE A 194 -11.79 -17.37 -7.89
N HIS A 195 -11.49 -18.31 -6.99
CA HIS A 195 -10.54 -19.39 -7.26
C HIS A 195 -11.21 -20.76 -7.20
N PHE A 196 -10.74 -21.69 -8.03
CA PHE A 196 -11.33 -23.02 -8.17
C PHE A 196 -10.42 -24.13 -7.64
N THR A 197 -9.14 -23.82 -7.42
CA THR A 197 -8.14 -24.79 -6.96
C THR A 197 -7.99 -24.82 -5.44
N GLN A 198 -7.34 -25.86 -4.92
CA GLN A 198 -7.01 -25.95 -3.48
C GLN A 198 -5.89 -24.99 -3.06
N GLU A 199 -5.14 -24.42 -4.01
CA GLU A 199 -4.04 -23.50 -3.77
C GLU A 199 -4.29 -22.19 -4.52
N PRO A 200 -5.18 -21.31 -4.01
CA PRO A 200 -5.64 -20.11 -4.73
C PRO A 200 -4.51 -19.20 -5.21
N LEU A 201 -3.51 -18.94 -4.35
CA LEU A 201 -2.37 -18.11 -4.75
C LEU A 201 -1.54 -18.77 -5.86
N MET A 202 -1.40 -20.10 -5.84
CA MET A 202 -0.69 -20.81 -6.91
C MET A 202 -1.45 -20.77 -8.23
N GLU A 203 -2.78 -20.78 -8.19
CA GLU A 203 -3.64 -20.56 -9.36
C GLU A 203 -3.42 -19.16 -9.95
N GLU A 204 -3.34 -18.11 -9.13
CA GLU A 204 -3.01 -16.76 -9.62
C GLU A 204 -1.68 -16.71 -10.37
N TYR A 205 -0.61 -17.22 -9.74
CA TYR A 205 0.71 -17.26 -10.38
C TYR A 205 0.70 -18.11 -11.66
N SER A 206 -0.02 -19.23 -11.66
CA SER A 206 -0.10 -20.14 -12.81
C SER A 206 -0.82 -19.49 -13.99
N ILE A 207 -1.95 -18.83 -13.76
CA ILE A 207 -2.72 -18.14 -14.79
C ILE A 207 -1.94 -16.94 -15.33
N ALA A 208 -1.36 -16.13 -14.43
CA ALA A 208 -0.51 -15.00 -14.81
C ALA A 208 0.67 -15.45 -15.67
N ALA A 209 1.36 -16.54 -15.30
CA ALA A 209 2.47 -17.08 -16.07
C ALA A 209 2.06 -17.57 -17.46
N GLN A 210 0.90 -18.23 -17.57
CA GLN A 210 0.42 -18.74 -18.86
C GLN A 210 -0.08 -17.65 -19.79
N ILE A 211 -0.78 -16.64 -19.27
CA ILE A 211 -1.35 -15.55 -20.07
C ILE A 211 -0.28 -14.53 -20.44
N TRP A 212 0.48 -14.04 -19.46
CA TRP A 212 1.51 -13.00 -19.66
C TRP A 212 2.89 -13.55 -20.02
N LYS A 213 3.03 -14.88 -20.14
CA LYS A 213 4.28 -15.56 -20.52
C LYS A 213 5.43 -15.24 -19.55
N LEU A 214 5.12 -15.16 -18.26
CA LEU A 214 6.12 -14.92 -17.22
C LEU A 214 7.09 -16.11 -17.13
N SER A 215 8.39 -15.81 -17.10
CA SER A 215 9.41 -16.80 -16.82
C SER A 215 9.45 -17.18 -15.34
N SER A 216 10.21 -18.24 -15.00
CA SER A 216 10.48 -18.57 -13.61
C SER A 216 11.17 -17.44 -12.85
N ILE A 217 12.04 -16.67 -13.52
CA ILE A 217 12.72 -15.53 -12.92
C ILE A 217 11.71 -14.42 -12.59
N ASP A 218 10.76 -14.16 -13.49
CA ASP A 218 9.73 -13.15 -13.27
C ASP A 218 8.83 -13.52 -12.09
N MET A 219 8.38 -14.78 -12.03
CA MET A 219 7.60 -15.28 -10.90
C MET A 219 8.36 -15.19 -9.58
N CYS A 220 9.66 -15.52 -9.56
CA CYS A 220 10.49 -15.40 -8.37
C CYS A 220 10.68 -13.94 -7.94
N GLU A 221 10.80 -13.00 -8.88
CA GLU A 221 10.88 -11.56 -8.58
C GLU A 221 9.57 -11.04 -7.97
N ILE A 222 8.42 -11.42 -8.53
CA ILE A 222 7.09 -11.07 -8.01
C ILE A 222 6.91 -11.64 -6.58
N ALA A 223 7.28 -12.91 -6.37
CA ALA A 223 7.23 -13.55 -5.05
C ALA A 223 8.21 -12.91 -4.05
N ARG A 224 9.40 -12.49 -4.49
CA ARG A 224 10.34 -11.74 -3.66
C ARG A 224 9.75 -10.40 -3.21
N ASN A 225 9.10 -9.66 -4.13
CA ASN A 225 8.47 -8.38 -3.83
C ASN A 225 7.35 -8.52 -2.80
N SER A 226 6.54 -9.60 -2.88
CA SER A 226 5.48 -9.85 -1.90
C SER A 226 6.05 -9.99 -0.47
N VAL A 227 7.19 -10.68 -0.31
CA VAL A 227 7.87 -10.79 0.99
C VAL A 227 8.41 -9.44 1.46
N LEU A 228 8.98 -8.63 0.55
CA LEU A 228 9.49 -7.30 0.88
C LEU A 228 8.39 -6.39 1.45
N MET A 229 7.23 -6.32 0.79
CA MET A 229 6.10 -5.48 1.23
C MET A 229 5.25 -6.11 2.35
N SER A 230 5.48 -7.38 2.70
CA SER A 230 4.72 -8.05 3.76
C SER A 230 4.93 -7.44 5.16
N GLY A 231 4.03 -7.76 6.09
CA GLY A 231 4.11 -7.29 7.47
C GLY A 231 4.95 -8.16 8.41
N TYR A 232 5.64 -9.19 7.89
CA TYR A 232 6.37 -10.14 8.72
C TYR A 232 7.56 -9.50 9.47
N PRO A 233 7.91 -10.02 10.67
CA PRO A 233 9.10 -9.59 11.40
C PRO A 233 10.38 -9.70 10.57
N ASP A 234 11.36 -8.87 10.93
CA ASP A 234 12.66 -8.79 10.26
C ASP A 234 13.39 -10.15 10.22
N GLU A 235 13.29 -10.92 11.30
CA GLU A 235 13.90 -12.24 11.45
C GLU A 235 13.33 -13.23 10.42
N VAL A 236 12.02 -13.17 10.18
CA VAL A 236 11.33 -14.02 9.20
C VAL A 236 11.74 -13.61 7.79
N LYS A 237 11.79 -12.30 7.50
CA LYS A 237 12.24 -11.80 6.20
C LYS A 237 13.71 -12.13 5.93
N LYS A 238 14.59 -12.06 6.93
CA LYS A 238 15.98 -12.52 6.83
C LYS A 238 16.08 -14.00 6.54
N ALA A 239 15.21 -14.82 7.14
CA ALA A 239 15.14 -16.24 6.84
C ALA A 239 14.63 -16.52 5.41
N TRP A 240 13.72 -15.71 4.86
CA TRP A 240 13.20 -15.95 3.52
C TRP A 240 14.02 -15.31 2.40
N LEU A 241 14.65 -14.16 2.62
CA LEU A 241 15.34 -13.39 1.58
C LEU A 241 16.86 -13.28 1.77
N GLY A 242 17.35 -13.55 2.98
CA GLY A 242 18.76 -13.44 3.34
C GLY A 242 19.04 -12.32 4.35
N LEU A 243 20.19 -12.41 5.03
CA LEU A 243 20.55 -11.50 6.13
C LEU A 243 20.61 -10.03 5.70
N HIS A 244 20.99 -9.78 4.45
CA HIS A 244 21.23 -8.46 3.90
C HIS A 244 20.05 -7.93 3.05
N TYR A 245 18.85 -8.52 3.15
CA TYR A 245 17.74 -8.20 2.23
C TYR A 245 17.33 -6.71 2.16
N LYS A 246 17.73 -5.90 3.14
CA LYS A 246 17.49 -4.44 3.18
C LYS A 246 18.53 -3.63 2.40
N GLU A 247 19.67 -4.22 2.08
CA GLU A 247 20.71 -3.55 1.29
C GLU A 247 20.20 -3.32 -0.14
N PRO A 248 20.58 -2.20 -0.77
CA PRO A 248 20.12 -1.89 -2.12
C PRO A 248 20.78 -2.79 -3.17
N GLY A 249 20.07 -3.01 -4.27
CA GLY A 249 20.57 -3.74 -5.44
C GLY A 249 21.03 -5.16 -5.13
N VAL A 250 22.11 -5.59 -5.79
CA VAL A 250 22.64 -6.96 -5.70
C VAL A 250 23.07 -7.34 -4.28
N ALA A 251 23.52 -6.37 -3.48
CA ALA A 251 23.96 -6.61 -2.11
C ALA A 251 22.83 -7.15 -1.21
N GLY A 252 21.57 -6.79 -1.51
CA GLY A 252 20.39 -7.28 -0.80
C GLY A 252 19.71 -8.50 -1.40
N ASN A 253 20.39 -9.24 -2.27
CA ASN A 253 19.84 -10.45 -2.87
C ASN A 253 20.68 -11.69 -2.57
N ASP A 254 20.13 -12.63 -1.78
CA ASP A 254 20.66 -14.00 -1.73
C ASP A 254 19.91 -14.88 -2.72
N ILE A 255 20.51 -15.12 -3.89
CA ILE A 255 19.93 -15.95 -4.96
C ILE A 255 19.54 -17.35 -4.49
N ARG A 256 20.21 -17.90 -3.47
CA ARG A 256 19.89 -19.25 -2.95
C ARG A 256 18.57 -19.28 -2.17
N ARG A 257 18.05 -18.11 -1.80
CA ARG A 257 16.78 -17.96 -1.09
C ARG A 257 15.70 -17.38 -1.98
N SER A 258 16.00 -16.30 -2.71
CA SER A 258 15.03 -15.64 -3.60
C SER A 258 14.84 -16.34 -4.94
N ASN A 259 15.84 -17.11 -5.39
CA ASN A 259 15.92 -17.66 -6.74
C ASN A 259 15.86 -16.60 -7.87
N VAL A 260 16.09 -15.31 -7.54
CA VAL A 260 16.18 -14.23 -8.51
C VAL A 260 17.65 -13.99 -8.86
N PRO A 261 18.07 -14.10 -10.13
CA PRO A 261 19.44 -13.83 -10.55
C PRO A 261 19.91 -12.43 -10.19
N ASN A 262 21.16 -12.30 -9.75
CA ASN A 262 21.76 -11.00 -9.44
C ASN A 262 21.74 -10.05 -10.64
N LEU A 263 21.84 -10.57 -11.87
CA LEU A 263 21.72 -9.75 -13.09
C LEU A 263 20.35 -9.04 -13.18
N ARG A 264 19.26 -9.73 -12.81
CA ARG A 264 17.91 -9.14 -12.80
C ARG A 264 17.82 -8.02 -11.77
N ILE A 265 18.29 -8.26 -10.56
CA ILE A 265 18.27 -7.26 -9.48
C ILE A 265 19.20 -6.09 -9.78
N GLY A 266 20.39 -6.35 -10.32
CA GLY A 266 21.35 -5.33 -10.74
C GLY A 266 20.75 -4.40 -11.79
N TYR A 267 20.14 -4.97 -12.84
CA TYR A 267 19.44 -4.19 -13.87
C TYR A 267 18.34 -3.29 -13.27
N ARG A 268 17.45 -3.85 -12.43
CA ARG A 268 16.38 -3.06 -11.79
C ARG A 268 16.93 -1.89 -10.98
N TYR A 269 18.00 -2.14 -10.22
CA TYR A 269 18.61 -1.14 -9.36
C TYR A 269 19.36 -0.06 -10.14
N GLU A 270 20.13 -0.44 -11.15
CA GLU A 270 20.86 0.49 -12.03
C GLU A 270 19.91 1.46 -12.74
N VAL A 271 18.83 0.93 -13.33
CA VAL A 271 17.81 1.76 -13.98
C VAL A 271 17.13 2.70 -12.99
N LEU A 272 16.78 2.22 -11.79
CA LEU A 272 16.20 3.10 -10.76
C LEU A 272 17.15 4.22 -10.35
N CYS A 273 18.44 3.92 -10.18
CA CYS A 273 19.44 4.93 -9.86
C CYS A 273 19.61 5.95 -10.99
N GLU A 274 19.54 5.52 -12.25
CA GLU A 274 19.59 6.39 -13.42
C GLU A 274 18.38 7.34 -13.47
N GLU A 275 17.17 6.81 -13.28
CA GLU A 275 15.94 7.61 -13.24
C GLU A 275 15.96 8.66 -12.12
N LEU A 276 16.42 8.28 -10.92
CA LEU A 276 16.64 9.22 -9.81
C LEU A 276 17.70 10.28 -10.15
N HIS A 277 18.78 9.89 -10.85
CA HIS A 277 19.82 10.82 -11.29
C HIS A 277 19.26 11.85 -12.29
N LEU A 278 18.43 11.43 -13.24
CA LEU A 278 17.77 12.32 -14.19
C LEU A 278 16.90 13.37 -13.50
N ILE A 279 16.12 12.98 -12.49
CA ILE A 279 15.32 13.92 -11.70
C ILE A 279 16.20 14.93 -10.95
N LYS A 280 17.30 14.46 -10.36
CA LYS A 280 18.27 15.33 -9.68
C LYS A 280 18.89 16.35 -10.65
N LEU A 281 19.27 15.93 -11.85
CA LEU A 281 19.81 16.83 -12.88
C LEU A 281 18.77 17.87 -13.33
N ALA A 282 17.53 17.43 -13.58
CA ALA A 282 16.44 18.34 -13.95
C ALA A 282 16.15 19.37 -12.86
N TYR A 283 16.20 18.97 -11.59
CA TYR A 283 16.06 19.87 -10.46
C TYR A 283 17.18 20.92 -10.41
N HIS A 284 18.44 20.51 -10.51
CA HIS A 284 19.58 21.45 -10.50
C HIS A 284 19.53 22.43 -11.67
N SER A 285 19.23 21.96 -12.89
CA SER A 285 19.10 22.84 -14.06
C SER A 285 17.98 23.87 -13.88
N ARG A 286 16.87 23.51 -13.21
CA ARG A 286 15.79 24.44 -12.90
C ARG A 286 16.19 25.47 -11.83
N GLN A 287 16.94 25.05 -10.81
CA GLN A 287 17.44 25.97 -9.79
C GLN A 287 18.38 27.01 -10.39
N GLU A 288 19.34 26.59 -11.23
CA GLU A 288 20.27 27.48 -11.92
C GLU A 288 19.53 28.54 -12.75
N LYS A 289 18.51 28.13 -13.53
CA LYS A 289 17.65 29.04 -14.28
C LYS A 289 16.89 30.02 -13.38
N ASN A 290 16.36 29.58 -12.26
CA ASN A 290 15.64 30.46 -11.32
C ASN A 290 16.59 31.49 -10.69
N THR A 291 17.80 31.11 -10.30
CA THR A 291 18.82 32.07 -9.81
C THR A 291 19.21 33.10 -10.88
N ALA A 292 19.33 32.68 -12.15
CA ALA A 292 19.65 33.58 -13.25
C ALA A 292 18.52 34.59 -13.56
N VAL A 293 17.26 34.23 -13.32
CA VAL A 293 16.10 35.12 -13.51
C VAL A 293 15.96 36.14 -12.37
N HIS A 294 16.43 35.82 -11.16
CA HIS A 294 16.41 36.73 -10.00
C HIS A 294 17.66 37.62 -9.86
N SER A 295 18.64 37.47 -10.75
CA SER A 295 19.86 38.30 -10.81
C SER A 295 19.82 39.44 -11.83
N PHE A 296 18.64 39.73 -12.39
CA PHE A 296 18.34 40.90 -13.24
C PHE A 296 17.29 41.77 -12.57
#